data_AF-A0AAU4FD96-F1
#
_entry.id   AF-A0AAU4FD96-F1
#
_cell.length_a   1.000
_cell.length_b   1.000
_cell.length_c   1.000
_cell.angle_alpha   90.00
_cell.angle_beta   90.00
_cell.angle_gamma   90.00
#
_symmetry.space_group_name_H-M   'P 1'
#
loop_
_entity.id
_entity.type
_entity.pdbx_description
1 polymer ?
#
loop_
_entity_poly.entity_id
_entity_poly.type
_entity_poly.pdbx_seq_one_letter_code
_entity_poly.pdbx_strand_id
1 'polypeptide(L)'
;MTTSTRPGALFLETGWAESFAVTGDGRVAVAWSTADGPRVHTVSGPDSPPEPANTLPSIDQAGLSGGPRRIAFWAQLADEDNRFVLFTAVPGETPVRTAIEAPRQPCGVAWAGPDHVVTTWQTADGPVLARVAVTPGARPETLWRLPASPRWPDPVPDVAPDGRIVLTVASETGQDIVVLDHGVVTTLLAGNRSAAPARARWSPDGRSVVVLVRRRRATEARLIDLVAGTMEVLDGPAPTDVPVWNGDGTKLAFAAHDWPVTRLHVHDLPSRTLTEVPAPAGTCAEAPQWHGDDCYFRVLGPDHPPAVRRWRPGATDALPVTPPATVSRPVSPSVVRLPSREGFDLPALAYEPWIPDRGTVVMLHGGPASCWRNGWNPVLLDLLGAGYRVVLLETRGTTFTGWPVPPVPVTEHGVREVEDVADSVAALIRLGLAQPGRIVLAGHSHGAFIAYRASLALPEVAGVITTSGYLHPAVLAGSGDPEVHRFAAAAFADRAWAGDPAAALPSRCPVLSVHGERDKQVPAGDAEAMFARLDGAGHEWVLLANDDHSFRIRRNAARYAAAARDFLGRVLA
;
A
#
# COMPACT_ATOMS: atom_id res chain seq x y z
N MET A 1 11.84 31.11 0.08
CA MET A 1 12.84 30.99 1.16
C MET A 1 13.41 29.59 1.10
N THR A 2 14.70 29.47 0.76
CA THR A 2 15.41 28.20 0.63
C THR A 2 15.81 27.70 2.02
N THR A 3 15.01 26.81 2.59
CA THR A 3 15.38 26.07 3.80
C THR A 3 16.47 25.08 3.44
N SER A 4 17.69 25.34 3.93
CA SER A 4 18.71 24.31 4.11
C SER A 4 18.14 23.30 5.10
N THR A 5 17.51 22.23 4.62
CA THR A 5 16.92 21.22 5.49
C THR A 5 18.01 20.25 5.94
N ARG A 6 18.31 20.29 7.23
CA ARG A 6 19.04 19.21 7.91
C ARG A 6 18.26 17.90 7.74
N PRO A 7 18.94 16.74 7.62
CA PRO A 7 18.29 15.43 7.77
C PRO A 7 17.42 15.42 9.04
N GLY A 8 16.15 15.02 8.92
CA GLY A 8 15.16 15.02 10.01
C GLY A 8 14.09 16.14 9.96
N ALA A 9 14.37 17.32 9.40
CA ALA A 9 13.39 18.43 9.35
C ALA A 9 12.20 18.13 8.42
N LEU A 10 12.46 17.35 7.36
CA LEU A 10 11.49 17.00 6.32
C LEU A 10 10.24 16.30 6.87
N PHE A 11 10.40 15.48 7.90
CA PHE A 11 9.31 14.70 8.50
C PHE A 11 8.32 15.58 9.27
N LEU A 12 8.80 16.65 9.90
CA LEU A 12 7.98 17.43 10.84
C LEU A 12 7.33 18.63 10.15
N GLU A 13 8.01 19.22 9.17
CA GLU A 13 7.61 20.47 8.53
C GLU A 13 6.64 20.27 7.35
N THR A 14 6.67 19.10 6.70
CA THR A 14 5.90 18.87 5.46
C THR A 14 4.78 17.85 5.67
N GLY A 15 3.53 18.29 5.67
CA GLY A 15 2.36 17.40 5.65
C GLY A 15 2.04 16.97 4.21
N TRP A 16 1.27 15.89 4.05
CA TRP A 16 0.91 15.36 2.73
C TRP A 16 -0.38 14.57 2.73
N ALA A 17 -0.95 14.33 1.55
CA ALA A 17 -2.22 13.61 1.41
C ALA A 17 -1.99 12.09 1.41
N GLU A 18 -2.38 11.40 2.47
CA GLU A 18 -2.38 9.92 2.55
C GLU A 18 -3.49 9.29 1.71
N SER A 19 -4.57 10.03 1.46
CA SER A 19 -5.67 9.67 0.57
C SER A 19 -6.54 10.90 0.31
N PHE A 20 -7.50 10.79 -0.61
CA PHE A 20 -8.45 11.87 -0.89
C PHE A 20 -9.83 11.35 -1.30
N ALA A 21 -10.84 12.21 -1.19
CA ALA A 21 -12.14 12.03 -1.82
C ALA A 21 -12.66 13.35 -2.39
N VAL A 22 -13.39 13.24 -3.49
CA VAL A 22 -14.11 14.34 -4.13
C VAL A 22 -15.60 14.09 -3.97
N THR A 23 -16.32 15.03 -3.37
CA THR A 23 -17.78 14.93 -3.23
C THR A 23 -18.49 15.30 -4.54
N GLY A 24 -19.76 14.90 -4.66
CA GLY A 24 -20.61 15.23 -5.81
C GLY A 24 -20.85 16.73 -6.01
N ASP A 25 -20.64 17.55 -4.97
CA ASP A 25 -20.65 19.02 -5.05
C ASP A 25 -19.24 19.64 -5.23
N GLY A 26 -18.23 18.82 -5.51
CA GLY A 26 -16.89 19.26 -5.93
C GLY A 26 -15.94 19.62 -4.80
N ARG A 27 -16.32 19.39 -3.53
CA ARG A 27 -15.42 19.60 -2.39
C ARG A 27 -14.41 18.46 -2.29
N VAL A 28 -13.16 18.81 -2.00
CA VAL A 28 -12.08 17.83 -1.82
C VAL A 28 -11.78 17.70 -0.33
N ALA A 29 -11.82 16.46 0.16
CA ALA A 29 -11.33 16.09 1.48
C ALA A 29 -10.08 15.23 1.33
N VAL A 30 -9.13 15.39 2.24
CA VAL A 30 -7.88 14.61 2.27
C VAL A 30 -7.66 14.03 3.64
N ALA A 31 -7.13 12.81 3.70
CA ALA A 31 -6.49 12.32 4.91
C ALA A 31 -5.09 12.91 4.95
N TRP A 32 -4.91 14.00 5.68
CA TRP A 32 -3.65 14.72 5.74
C TRP A 32 -2.75 14.14 6.83
N SER A 33 -1.52 13.81 6.46
CA SER A 33 -0.47 13.35 7.38
C SER A 33 -0.07 14.48 8.34
N THR A 34 -0.18 14.22 9.65
CA THR A 34 0.21 15.16 10.71
C THR A 34 1.30 14.58 11.61
N ALA A 35 1.84 15.36 12.54
CA ALA A 35 2.88 14.88 13.46
C ALA A 35 2.41 13.71 14.35
N ASP A 36 1.11 13.68 14.67
CA ASP A 36 0.49 12.69 15.55
C ASP A 36 -0.44 11.73 14.79
N GLY A 37 -0.26 11.64 13.47
CA GLY A 37 -0.96 10.70 12.58
C GLY A 37 -2.01 11.36 11.67
N PRO A 38 -2.54 10.65 10.66
CA PRO A 38 -3.36 11.25 9.62
C PRO A 38 -4.71 11.75 10.16
N ARG A 39 -5.23 12.87 9.64
CA ARG A 39 -6.58 13.37 9.98
C ARG A 39 -7.32 13.88 8.75
N VAL A 40 -8.64 13.83 8.74
CA VAL A 40 -9.40 14.40 7.62
C VAL A 40 -9.34 15.92 7.66
N HIS A 41 -8.97 16.51 6.52
CA HIS A 41 -8.95 17.94 6.29
C HIS A 41 -9.73 18.28 5.03
N THR A 42 -10.27 19.50 4.97
CA THR A 42 -10.83 20.09 3.76
C THR A 42 -9.79 20.88 3.01
N VAL A 43 -9.87 20.83 1.69
CA VAL A 43 -8.98 21.59 0.81
C VAL A 43 -9.74 22.75 0.17
N SER A 44 -9.33 23.97 0.49
CA SER A 44 -9.91 25.20 -0.07
C SER A 44 -9.23 25.66 -1.36
N GLY A 45 -8.03 25.14 -1.65
CA GLY A 45 -7.23 25.44 -2.82
C GLY A 45 -5.75 25.12 -2.59
N PRO A 46 -4.90 25.16 -3.64
CA PRO A 46 -3.49 24.78 -3.56
C PRO A 46 -2.63 25.78 -2.75
N ASP A 47 -3.09 27.02 -2.57
CA ASP A 47 -2.33 28.06 -1.88
C ASP A 47 -2.60 28.10 -0.37
N SER A 48 -3.51 27.26 0.13
CA SER A 48 -3.89 27.22 1.55
C SER A 48 -3.61 25.85 2.14
N PRO A 49 -3.02 25.78 3.35
CA PRO A 49 -2.88 24.50 4.03
C PRO A 49 -4.28 23.88 4.27
N PRO A 50 -4.41 22.55 4.17
CA PRO A 50 -5.68 21.89 4.47
C PRO A 50 -6.16 22.22 5.88
N GLU A 51 -7.45 22.53 6.02
CA GLU A 51 -8.06 22.90 7.29
C GLU A 51 -8.69 21.67 7.97
N PRO A 52 -8.54 21.48 9.29
CA PRO A 52 -9.07 20.31 9.98
C PRO A 52 -10.58 20.20 9.75
N ALA A 53 -11.01 19.09 9.13
CA ALA A 53 -12.43 18.84 8.92
C ALA A 53 -13.08 18.30 10.20
N ASN A 54 -12.28 17.78 11.15
CA ASN A 54 -12.79 17.20 12.38
C ASN A 54 -11.76 17.18 13.52
N THR A 55 -12.23 16.87 14.72
CA THR A 55 -11.44 16.66 15.93
C THR A 55 -11.16 15.17 16.22
N LEU A 56 -11.44 14.26 15.27
CA LEU A 56 -11.23 12.83 15.51
C LEU A 56 -9.72 12.54 15.74
N PRO A 57 -9.40 11.49 16.53
CA PRO A 57 -8.02 11.01 16.66
C PRO A 57 -7.43 10.58 15.30
N SER A 58 -6.12 10.32 15.28
CA SER A 58 -5.41 9.81 14.12
C SER A 58 -6.19 8.70 13.41
N ILE A 59 -6.23 8.76 12.10
CA ILE A 59 -6.90 7.78 11.25
C ILE A 59 -5.83 6.91 10.63
N ASP A 60 -5.75 5.66 11.09
CA ASP A 60 -4.67 4.77 10.66
C ASP A 60 -4.81 4.36 9.17
N GLN A 61 -6.01 4.38 8.59
CA GLN A 61 -6.25 4.08 7.17
C GLN A 61 -7.52 4.73 6.60
N ALA A 62 -7.52 6.05 6.40
CA ALA A 62 -8.66 6.70 5.77
C ALA A 62 -8.69 6.38 4.26
N GLY A 63 -9.27 5.26 3.84
CA GLY A 63 -9.83 5.20 2.49
C GLY A 63 -11.05 6.13 2.46
N LEU A 64 -10.92 7.29 1.82
CA LEU A 64 -12.02 8.25 1.71
C LEU A 64 -12.88 7.91 0.48
N SER A 65 -14.20 7.89 0.66
CA SER A 65 -15.18 7.69 -0.42
C SER A 65 -16.10 8.89 -0.53
N GLY A 66 -16.13 9.52 -1.71
CA GLY A 66 -16.95 10.69 -2.00
C GLY A 66 -18.39 10.32 -2.34
N GLY A 67 -19.34 10.91 -1.60
CA GLY A 67 -20.77 10.85 -1.89
C GLY A 67 -21.29 12.20 -2.39
N PRO A 68 -22.62 12.38 -2.52
CA PRO A 68 -23.19 13.59 -3.11
C PRO A 68 -22.76 14.89 -2.42
N ARG A 69 -22.74 14.92 -1.09
CA ARG A 69 -22.29 16.08 -0.27
C ARG A 69 -21.46 15.69 0.95
N ARG A 70 -21.15 14.40 1.09
CA ARG A 70 -20.55 13.79 2.27
C ARG A 70 -19.40 12.89 1.83
N ILE A 71 -18.48 12.66 2.74
CA ILE A 71 -17.48 11.61 2.64
C ILE A 71 -17.84 10.46 3.60
N ALA A 72 -17.45 9.25 3.24
CA ALA A 72 -17.50 8.09 4.11
C ALA A 72 -16.09 7.52 4.25
N PHE A 73 -15.72 7.11 5.45
CA PHE A 73 -14.40 6.56 5.72
C PHE A 73 -14.39 5.71 6.98
N TRP A 74 -13.50 4.74 6.99
CA TRP A 74 -13.20 3.96 8.18
C TRP A 74 -12.09 4.64 8.97
N ALA A 75 -12.25 4.71 10.28
CA ALA A 75 -11.20 5.12 11.18
C ALA A 75 -11.00 4.10 12.28
N GLN A 76 -9.75 3.80 12.56
CA GLN A 76 -9.35 2.99 13.69
C GLN A 76 -9.31 3.88 14.93
N LEU A 77 -10.08 3.53 15.95
CA LEU A 77 -10.07 4.29 17.20
C LEU A 77 -8.97 3.79 18.12
N ALA A 78 -8.34 4.73 18.83
CA ALA A 78 -7.22 4.49 19.73
C ALA A 78 -7.60 3.88 21.09
N ASP A 79 -8.80 3.28 21.23
CA ASP A 79 -9.31 2.71 22.48
C ASP A 79 -8.78 1.28 22.75
N GLU A 80 -9.11 0.70 23.91
CA GLU A 80 -8.58 -0.60 24.38
C GLU A 80 -8.87 -1.76 23.41
N ASP A 81 -9.94 -1.67 22.60
CA ASP A 81 -10.32 -2.70 21.61
C ASP A 81 -9.82 -2.39 20.19
N ASN A 82 -9.28 -1.19 19.96
CA ASN A 82 -8.64 -0.76 18.72
C ASN A 82 -9.49 -1.02 17.45
N ARG A 83 -10.81 -0.79 17.55
CA ARG A 83 -11.81 -1.19 16.52
C ARG A 83 -11.88 -0.20 15.37
N PHE A 84 -12.25 -0.69 14.19
CA PHE A 84 -12.56 0.16 13.04
C PHE A 84 -14.01 0.61 13.10
N VAL A 85 -14.23 1.91 12.93
CA VAL A 85 -15.55 2.53 12.96
C VAL A 85 -15.79 3.30 11.67
N LEU A 86 -16.97 3.11 11.09
CA LEU A 86 -17.37 3.84 9.89
C LEU A 86 -17.90 5.21 10.28
N PHE A 87 -17.34 6.24 9.68
CA PHE A 87 -17.75 7.63 9.83
C PHE A 87 -18.30 8.16 8.51
N THR A 88 -19.19 9.13 8.63
CA THR A 88 -19.63 9.96 7.52
C THR A 88 -19.53 11.42 7.92
N ALA A 89 -19.14 12.30 7.00
CA ALA A 89 -19.01 13.72 7.31
C ALA A 89 -19.37 14.56 6.10
N VAL A 90 -20.01 15.70 6.32
CA VAL A 90 -19.93 16.78 5.33
C VAL A 90 -18.53 17.38 5.48
N PRO A 91 -17.77 17.58 4.39
CA PRO A 91 -16.45 18.21 4.49
C PRO A 91 -16.52 19.55 5.24
N GLY A 92 -15.78 19.66 6.34
CA GLY A 92 -15.74 20.84 7.23
C GLY A 92 -16.66 20.75 8.45
N GLU A 93 -17.47 19.70 8.57
CA GLU A 93 -18.37 19.47 9.70
C GLU A 93 -17.92 18.29 10.56
N THR A 94 -18.44 18.23 11.80
CA THR A 94 -18.15 17.14 12.73
C THR A 94 -18.65 15.80 12.14
N PRO A 95 -17.79 14.77 12.06
CA PRO A 95 -18.16 13.46 11.54
C PRO A 95 -19.20 12.77 12.41
N VAL A 96 -20.13 12.09 11.75
CA VAL A 96 -21.14 11.23 12.33
C VAL A 96 -20.59 9.81 12.45
N ARG A 97 -20.54 9.32 13.69
CA ARG A 97 -20.18 7.93 14.02
C ARG A 97 -21.37 7.00 13.74
N THR A 98 -21.15 5.93 12.99
CA THR A 98 -22.14 4.84 12.83
C THR A 98 -22.03 3.83 13.97
N ALA A 99 -23.00 2.92 14.10
CA ALA A 99 -22.94 1.85 15.10
C ALA A 99 -22.04 0.66 14.69
N ILE A 100 -21.35 0.73 13.55
CA ILE A 100 -20.54 -0.38 13.04
C ILE A 100 -19.15 -0.34 13.66
N GLU A 101 -18.77 -1.48 14.23
CA GLU A 101 -17.46 -1.68 14.82
C GLU A 101 -16.91 -2.99 14.26
N ALA A 102 -15.82 -2.90 13.50
CA ALA A 102 -15.17 -4.05 12.90
C ALA A 102 -13.90 -4.40 13.70
N PRO A 103 -13.73 -5.68 14.12
CA PRO A 103 -12.54 -6.12 14.86
C PRO A 103 -11.27 -6.14 13.99
N ARG A 104 -11.46 -6.15 12.67
CA ARG A 104 -10.40 -6.16 11.66
C ARG A 104 -10.65 -5.10 10.61
N GLN A 105 -9.62 -4.82 9.82
CA GLN A 105 -9.68 -3.86 8.74
C GLN A 105 -10.84 -4.22 7.78
N PRO A 106 -11.76 -3.28 7.52
CA PRO A 106 -12.83 -3.43 6.54
C PRO A 106 -12.35 -3.12 5.13
N CYS A 107 -13.04 -3.67 4.13
CA CYS A 107 -12.52 -3.76 2.76
C CYS A 107 -12.87 -2.55 1.89
N GLY A 108 -14.01 -1.87 2.12
CA GLY A 108 -14.38 -0.66 1.37
C GLY A 108 -15.78 -0.14 1.65
N VAL A 109 -16.06 1.08 1.18
CA VAL A 109 -17.38 1.74 1.30
C VAL A 109 -17.77 2.40 -0.01
N ALA A 110 -18.99 2.13 -0.47
CA ALA A 110 -19.59 2.72 -1.65
C ALA A 110 -20.90 3.43 -1.29
N TRP A 111 -21.21 4.52 -1.99
CA TRP A 111 -22.45 5.26 -1.77
C TRP A 111 -23.62 4.61 -2.51
N ALA A 112 -24.76 4.49 -1.83
CA ALA A 112 -26.02 3.99 -2.38
C ALA A 112 -27.08 5.10 -2.27
N GLY A 113 -26.94 6.10 -3.15
CA GLY A 113 -27.71 7.35 -3.05
C GLY A 113 -27.18 8.31 -1.97
N PRO A 114 -27.94 9.37 -1.64
CA PRO A 114 -27.47 10.44 -0.74
C PRO A 114 -27.45 10.05 0.75
N ASP A 115 -28.28 9.08 1.14
CA ASP A 115 -28.55 8.80 2.56
C ASP A 115 -28.07 7.43 3.02
N HIS A 116 -27.46 6.64 2.14
CA HIS A 116 -26.98 5.29 2.47
C HIS A 116 -25.60 5.02 1.89
N VAL A 117 -24.87 4.18 2.61
CA VAL A 117 -23.64 3.55 2.13
C VAL A 117 -23.76 2.04 2.21
N VAL A 118 -23.03 1.36 1.33
CA VAL A 118 -22.86 -0.08 1.31
C VAL A 118 -21.40 -0.39 1.63
N THR A 119 -21.17 -1.29 2.57
CA THR A 119 -19.83 -1.63 3.04
C THR A 119 -19.74 -3.10 3.42
N THR A 120 -18.51 -3.61 3.44
CA THR A 120 -18.18 -4.97 3.82
C THR A 120 -17.20 -4.97 4.98
N TRP A 121 -17.41 -5.90 5.92
CA TRP A 121 -16.47 -6.12 7.02
C TRP A 121 -16.61 -7.53 7.59
N GLN A 122 -15.61 -7.94 8.37
CA GLN A 122 -15.58 -9.21 9.06
C GLN A 122 -16.36 -9.14 10.38
N THR A 123 -17.32 -10.04 10.57
CA THR A 123 -17.98 -10.29 11.87
C THR A 123 -17.48 -11.60 12.50
N ALA A 124 -17.92 -11.89 13.73
CA ALA A 124 -17.66 -13.18 14.37
C ALA A 124 -18.21 -14.37 13.55
N ASP A 125 -19.32 -14.16 12.84
CA ASP A 125 -20.00 -15.20 12.04
C ASP A 125 -19.53 -15.25 10.57
N GLY A 126 -18.53 -14.45 10.20
CA GLY A 126 -18.05 -14.34 8.82
C GLY A 126 -18.19 -12.94 8.22
N PRO A 127 -17.71 -12.75 6.97
CA PRO A 127 -17.82 -11.48 6.27
C PRO A 127 -19.28 -11.18 5.90
N VAL A 128 -19.66 -9.91 5.99
CA VAL A 128 -21.01 -9.44 5.64
C VAL A 128 -20.94 -8.26 4.68
N LEU A 129 -21.94 -8.17 3.81
CA LEU A 129 -22.28 -6.97 3.05
C LEU A 129 -23.50 -6.33 3.72
N ALA A 130 -23.39 -5.06 4.08
CA ALA A 130 -24.52 -4.35 4.69
C ALA A 130 -24.72 -2.96 4.11
N ARG A 131 -25.97 -2.52 4.19
CA ARG A 131 -26.41 -1.16 3.93
C ARG A 131 -26.54 -0.41 5.25
N VAL A 132 -26.11 0.84 5.26
CA VAL A 132 -26.05 1.66 6.47
C VAL A 132 -26.59 3.04 6.15
N ALA A 133 -27.58 3.49 6.91
CA ALA A 133 -28.08 4.85 6.79
C ALA A 133 -27.05 5.85 7.32
N VAL A 134 -26.94 6.99 6.67
CA VAL A 134 -26.00 8.08 7.00
C VAL A 134 -26.59 8.96 8.10
N THR A 135 -26.97 8.33 9.21
CA THR A 135 -27.54 8.97 10.39
C THR A 135 -26.83 8.50 11.66
N PRO A 136 -26.76 9.34 12.72
CA PRO A 136 -26.07 8.98 13.95
C PRO A 136 -26.61 7.69 14.58
N GLY A 137 -25.71 6.76 14.90
CA GLY A 137 -26.08 5.50 15.54
C GLY A 137 -26.91 4.53 14.67
N ALA A 138 -27.01 4.77 13.37
CA ALA A 138 -27.68 3.86 12.44
C ALA A 138 -27.10 2.45 12.56
N ARG A 139 -27.99 1.46 12.71
CA ARG A 139 -27.62 0.04 12.70
C ARG A 139 -27.50 -0.44 11.26
N PRO A 140 -26.50 -1.28 10.95
CA PRO A 140 -26.38 -1.86 9.62
C PRO A 140 -27.53 -2.83 9.33
N GLU A 141 -28.04 -2.78 8.11
CA GLU A 141 -28.93 -3.78 7.53
C GLU A 141 -28.09 -4.78 6.71
N THR A 142 -27.95 -6.01 7.20
CA THR A 142 -27.24 -7.06 6.46
C THR A 142 -27.99 -7.38 5.17
N LEU A 143 -27.36 -7.10 4.03
CA LEU A 143 -27.88 -7.45 2.71
C LEU A 143 -27.52 -8.89 2.34
N TRP A 144 -26.31 -9.32 2.69
CA TRP A 144 -25.82 -10.66 2.38
C TRP A 144 -24.72 -11.09 3.35
N ARG A 145 -24.74 -12.36 3.75
CA ARG A 145 -23.61 -13.01 4.45
C ARG A 145 -22.72 -13.65 3.39
N LEU A 146 -21.53 -13.10 3.25
CA LEU A 146 -20.58 -13.50 2.21
C LEU A 146 -20.01 -14.89 2.53
N PRO A 147 -19.70 -15.70 1.51
CA PRO A 147 -19.00 -16.95 1.71
C PRO A 147 -17.71 -16.73 2.50
N ALA A 148 -17.48 -17.54 3.53
CA ALA A 148 -16.20 -17.53 4.24
C ALA A 148 -15.09 -17.92 3.25
N SER A 149 -14.02 -17.15 3.22
CA SER A 149 -12.87 -17.43 2.38
C SER A 149 -11.61 -17.50 3.21
N PRO A 150 -10.78 -18.55 3.04
CA PRO A 150 -9.43 -18.51 3.57
C PRO A 150 -8.58 -17.48 2.81
N ARG A 151 -8.87 -17.20 1.54
CA ARG A 151 -8.13 -16.21 0.73
C ARG A 151 -8.85 -14.90 0.82
N TRP A 152 -8.37 -13.94 1.59
CA TRP A 152 -8.95 -12.61 1.78
C TRP A 152 -9.40 -12.00 0.43
N PRO A 153 -10.69 -12.08 0.02
CA PRO A 153 -11.15 -11.12 -0.97
C PRO A 153 -11.27 -9.79 -0.19
N ASP A 154 -10.84 -8.70 -0.79
CA ASP A 154 -11.31 -7.37 -0.39
C ASP A 154 -12.61 -7.15 -1.19
N PRO A 155 -13.79 -7.60 -0.72
CA PRO A 155 -15.04 -7.35 -1.44
C PRO A 155 -15.33 -5.86 -1.34
N VAL A 156 -14.80 -5.07 -2.27
CA VAL A 156 -15.14 -3.66 -2.40
C VAL A 156 -16.42 -3.59 -3.23
N PRO A 157 -17.56 -3.21 -2.63
CA PRO A 157 -18.80 -3.09 -3.38
C PRO A 157 -18.75 -1.86 -4.29
N ASP A 158 -19.58 -1.91 -5.33
CA ASP A 158 -19.98 -0.76 -6.13
C ASP A 158 -21.48 -0.84 -6.42
N VAL A 159 -22.17 0.30 -6.44
CA VAL A 159 -23.64 0.35 -6.48
C VAL A 159 -24.10 1.04 -7.76
N ALA A 160 -24.93 0.36 -8.54
CA ALA A 160 -25.56 0.90 -9.74
C ALA A 160 -26.66 1.93 -9.37
N PRO A 161 -27.08 2.80 -10.31
CA PRO A 161 -28.17 3.76 -10.08
C PRO A 161 -29.50 3.12 -9.69
N ASP A 162 -29.76 1.89 -10.12
CA ASP A 162 -30.96 1.11 -9.79
C ASP A 162 -30.83 0.31 -8.48
N GLY A 163 -29.70 0.43 -7.78
CA GLY A 163 -29.45 -0.23 -6.50
C GLY A 163 -28.84 -1.63 -6.59
N ARG A 164 -28.58 -2.16 -7.80
CA ARG A 164 -27.82 -3.41 -7.95
C ARG A 164 -26.39 -3.22 -7.45
N ILE A 165 -25.84 -4.21 -6.77
CA ILE A 165 -24.50 -4.14 -6.17
C ILE A 165 -23.59 -5.13 -6.88
N VAL A 166 -22.43 -4.68 -7.36
CA VAL A 166 -21.38 -5.55 -7.86
C VAL A 166 -20.25 -5.65 -6.85
N LEU A 167 -19.72 -6.86 -6.64
CA LEU A 167 -18.62 -7.10 -5.71
C LEU A 167 -17.86 -8.37 -6.06
N THR A 168 -16.62 -8.43 -5.59
CA THR A 168 -15.78 -9.63 -5.70
C THR A 168 -16.06 -10.58 -4.55
N VAL A 169 -16.16 -11.87 -4.84
CA VAL A 169 -16.28 -12.94 -3.83
C VAL A 169 -15.27 -14.03 -4.07
N ALA A 170 -14.89 -14.75 -3.03
CA ALA A 170 -14.05 -15.93 -3.20
C ALA A 170 -14.85 -17.09 -3.79
N SER A 171 -14.17 -17.91 -4.58
CA SER A 171 -14.71 -19.12 -5.20
C SER A 171 -13.71 -20.27 -5.12
N GLU A 172 -14.16 -21.50 -5.37
CA GLU A 172 -13.29 -22.69 -5.34
C GLU A 172 -12.11 -22.59 -6.32
N THR A 173 -12.31 -21.89 -7.44
CA THR A 173 -11.31 -21.70 -8.50
C THR A 173 -10.52 -20.41 -8.38
N GLY A 174 -10.86 -19.53 -7.42
CA GLY A 174 -10.19 -18.26 -7.19
C GLY A 174 -11.12 -17.19 -6.62
N GLN A 175 -11.45 -16.21 -7.46
CA GLN A 175 -12.33 -15.08 -7.14
C GLN A 175 -13.30 -14.89 -8.29
N ASP A 176 -14.53 -14.52 -8.00
CA ASP A 176 -15.58 -14.24 -8.98
C ASP A 176 -16.11 -12.81 -8.78
N ILE A 177 -16.61 -12.18 -9.85
CA ILE A 177 -17.47 -11.00 -9.72
C ILE A 177 -18.92 -11.47 -9.72
N VAL A 178 -19.67 -11.04 -8.71
CA VAL A 178 -21.11 -11.28 -8.60
C VAL A 178 -21.89 -9.97 -8.59
N VAL A 179 -23.14 -10.05 -9.01
CA VAL A 179 -24.13 -8.99 -8.88
C VAL A 179 -25.21 -9.45 -7.90
N LEU A 180 -25.44 -8.64 -6.87
CA LEU A 180 -26.57 -8.75 -5.95
C LEU A 180 -27.69 -7.82 -6.44
N ASP A 181 -28.85 -8.41 -6.73
CA ASP A 181 -30.04 -7.74 -7.19
C ASP A 181 -31.24 -8.21 -6.36
N HIS A 182 -31.80 -7.32 -5.51
CA HIS A 182 -32.96 -7.62 -4.65
C HIS A 182 -32.87 -8.96 -3.88
N GLY A 183 -31.69 -9.28 -3.34
CA GLY A 183 -31.45 -10.51 -2.58
C GLY A 183 -31.03 -11.72 -3.42
N VAL A 184 -31.07 -11.60 -4.76
CA VAL A 184 -30.61 -12.63 -5.69
C VAL A 184 -29.16 -12.35 -6.07
N VAL A 185 -28.28 -13.32 -5.86
CA VAL A 185 -26.86 -13.25 -6.25
C VAL A 185 -26.66 -14.02 -7.54
N THR A 186 -26.06 -13.36 -8.54
CA THR A 186 -25.70 -13.96 -9.83
C THR A 186 -24.23 -13.75 -10.14
N THR A 187 -23.56 -14.75 -10.70
CA THR A 187 -22.17 -14.61 -11.13
C THR A 187 -22.10 -13.87 -12.45
N LEU A 188 -21.47 -12.69 -12.44
CA LEU A 188 -21.21 -11.89 -13.64
C LEU A 188 -19.96 -12.40 -14.38
N LEU A 189 -18.89 -12.69 -13.64
CA LEU A 189 -17.65 -13.20 -14.22
C LEU A 189 -16.99 -14.18 -13.25
N ALA A 190 -16.92 -15.45 -13.65
CA ALA A 190 -16.23 -16.48 -12.89
C ALA A 190 -14.71 -16.43 -13.13
N GLY A 191 -13.95 -16.58 -12.05
CA GLY A 191 -12.50 -16.71 -12.11
C GLY A 191 -12.03 -18.14 -12.36
N ASN A 192 -10.75 -18.23 -12.73
CA ASN A 192 -10.03 -19.49 -12.81
C ASN A 192 -8.55 -19.30 -12.45
N ARG A 193 -7.80 -20.40 -12.44
CA ARG A 193 -6.36 -20.40 -12.07
C ARG A 193 -5.46 -19.50 -12.92
N SER A 194 -5.89 -19.13 -14.13
CA SER A 194 -5.14 -18.26 -15.04
C SER A 194 -5.62 -16.81 -15.03
N ALA A 195 -6.83 -16.55 -14.52
CA ALA A 195 -7.53 -15.28 -14.60
C ALA A 195 -8.48 -15.14 -13.41
N ALA A 196 -8.11 -14.33 -12.44
CA ALA A 196 -8.95 -14.05 -11.28
C ALA A 196 -9.47 -12.61 -11.38
N PRO A 197 -10.76 -12.39 -11.62
CA PRO A 197 -11.33 -11.07 -11.44
C PRO A 197 -11.15 -10.58 -10.00
N ALA A 198 -10.82 -9.30 -9.84
CA ALA A 198 -10.39 -8.75 -8.57
C ALA A 198 -11.26 -7.59 -8.06
N ARG A 199 -11.74 -6.72 -8.96
CA ARG A 199 -12.64 -5.60 -8.64
C ARG A 199 -13.49 -5.23 -9.86
N ALA A 200 -14.64 -4.61 -9.61
CA ALA A 200 -15.57 -4.18 -10.65
C ALA A 200 -16.20 -2.83 -10.30
N ARG A 201 -16.59 -2.06 -11.33
CA ARG A 201 -17.31 -0.78 -11.21
C ARG A 201 -18.42 -0.66 -12.24
N TRP A 202 -19.59 -0.23 -11.80
CA TRP A 202 -20.73 0.08 -12.65
C TRP A 202 -20.49 1.31 -13.49
N SER A 203 -20.97 1.30 -14.73
CA SER A 203 -21.15 2.52 -15.50
C SER A 203 -22.20 3.42 -14.84
N PRO A 204 -22.14 4.75 -15.03
CA PRO A 204 -23.09 5.69 -14.42
C PRO A 204 -24.56 5.47 -14.83
N ASP A 205 -24.81 4.74 -15.91
CA ASP A 205 -26.15 4.37 -16.38
C ASP A 205 -26.60 2.95 -15.95
N GLY A 206 -25.73 2.19 -15.27
CA GLY A 206 -26.01 0.83 -14.82
C GLY A 206 -26.12 -0.23 -15.92
N ARG A 207 -25.71 0.08 -17.16
CA ARG A 207 -25.82 -0.81 -18.33
C ARG A 207 -24.55 -1.63 -18.58
N SER A 208 -23.42 -1.20 -18.04
CA SER A 208 -22.12 -1.83 -18.24
C SER A 208 -21.33 -1.93 -16.94
N VAL A 209 -20.36 -2.84 -16.92
CA VAL A 209 -19.44 -3.03 -15.79
C VAL A 209 -18.02 -3.11 -16.34
N VAL A 210 -17.11 -2.32 -15.78
CA VAL A 210 -15.68 -2.51 -16.00
C VAL A 210 -15.11 -3.39 -14.89
N VAL A 211 -14.32 -4.40 -15.26
CA VAL A 211 -13.77 -5.40 -14.35
C VAL A 211 -12.25 -5.44 -14.48
N LEU A 212 -11.55 -5.36 -13.35
CA LEU A 212 -10.14 -5.67 -13.26
C LEU A 212 -9.94 -7.18 -13.15
N VAL A 213 -9.15 -7.76 -14.06
CA VAL A 213 -8.78 -9.17 -14.03
C VAL A 213 -7.30 -9.33 -13.81
N ARG A 214 -6.93 -10.07 -12.75
CA ARG A 214 -5.55 -10.45 -12.46
C ARG A 214 -5.19 -11.70 -13.23
N ARG A 215 -4.14 -11.62 -14.02
CA ARG A 215 -3.46 -12.73 -14.69
C ARG A 215 -2.17 -13.04 -13.94
N ARG A 216 -1.51 -14.14 -14.31
CA ARG A 216 -0.24 -14.56 -13.69
C ARG A 216 0.87 -13.51 -13.67
N ARG A 217 0.92 -12.61 -14.66
CA ARG A 217 2.02 -11.63 -14.83
C ARG A 217 1.56 -10.22 -15.18
N ALA A 218 0.26 -9.97 -15.14
CA ALA A 218 -0.32 -8.70 -15.53
C ALA A 218 -1.74 -8.57 -15.00
N THR A 219 -2.26 -7.37 -15.10
CA THR A 219 -3.68 -7.06 -14.96
C THR A 219 -4.21 -6.60 -16.31
N GLU A 220 -5.50 -6.85 -16.54
CA GLU A 220 -6.24 -6.33 -17.70
C GLU A 220 -7.57 -5.76 -17.22
N ALA A 221 -8.06 -4.72 -17.90
CA ALA A 221 -9.43 -4.25 -17.70
C ALA A 221 -10.34 -4.84 -18.78
N ARG A 222 -11.53 -5.27 -18.37
CA ARG A 222 -12.56 -5.79 -19.27
C ARG A 222 -13.80 -4.94 -19.16
N LEU A 223 -14.37 -4.55 -20.29
CA LEU A 223 -15.68 -3.89 -20.34
C LEU A 223 -16.74 -4.94 -20.68
N ILE A 224 -17.73 -5.09 -19.80
CA ILE A 224 -18.88 -5.97 -20.00
C ILE A 224 -20.10 -5.08 -20.25
N ASP A 225 -20.70 -5.20 -21.43
CA ASP A 225 -21.98 -4.58 -21.76
C ASP A 225 -23.11 -5.58 -21.46
N LEU A 226 -23.96 -5.27 -20.48
CA LEU A 226 -25.01 -6.18 -20.03
C LEU A 226 -26.21 -6.21 -20.97
N VAL A 227 -26.35 -5.20 -21.84
CA VAL A 227 -27.46 -5.07 -22.77
C VAL A 227 -27.14 -5.80 -24.06
N ALA A 228 -25.95 -5.57 -24.61
CA ALA A 228 -25.46 -6.26 -25.79
C ALA A 228 -25.01 -7.70 -25.47
N GLY A 229 -24.72 -8.01 -24.20
CA GLY A 229 -24.19 -9.31 -23.78
C GLY A 229 -22.75 -9.54 -24.27
N THR A 230 -21.97 -8.46 -24.42
CA THR A 230 -20.60 -8.51 -24.94
C THR A 230 -19.59 -8.25 -23.82
N MET A 231 -18.38 -8.77 -24.03
CA MET A 231 -17.24 -8.50 -23.16
C MET A 231 -16.02 -8.28 -24.04
N GLU A 232 -15.35 -7.14 -23.87
CA GLU A 232 -14.08 -6.83 -24.54
C GLU A 232 -12.98 -6.51 -23.53
N VAL A 233 -11.73 -6.77 -23.91
CA VAL A 233 -10.56 -6.31 -23.17
C VAL A 233 -10.27 -4.89 -23.62
N LEU A 234 -10.09 -3.97 -22.67
CA LEU A 234 -9.75 -2.59 -22.99
C LEU A 234 -8.29 -2.52 -23.43
N ASP A 235 -8.06 -1.87 -24.56
CA ASP A 235 -6.71 -1.59 -25.06
C ASP A 235 -5.97 -0.65 -24.11
N GLY A 236 -4.68 -0.93 -23.89
CA GLY A 236 -3.79 -0.08 -23.09
C GLY A 236 -2.84 -0.85 -22.17
N PRO A 237 -2.10 -0.12 -21.32
CA PRO A 237 -1.18 -0.70 -20.35
C PRO A 237 -1.93 -1.37 -19.19
N ALA A 238 -1.23 -2.25 -18.46
CA ALA A 238 -1.80 -3.03 -17.37
C ALA A 238 -2.24 -2.13 -16.19
N PRO A 239 -3.54 -2.05 -15.87
CA PRO A 239 -4.05 -1.17 -14.82
C PRO A 239 -3.71 -1.70 -13.42
N THR A 240 -3.31 -0.80 -12.52
CA THR A 240 -2.96 -1.14 -11.12
C THR A 240 -4.19 -1.37 -10.24
N ASP A 241 -5.33 -0.78 -10.62
CA ASP A 241 -6.64 -0.98 -10.00
C ASP A 241 -7.75 -0.89 -11.06
N VAL A 242 -9.00 -1.18 -10.69
CA VAL A 242 -10.15 -1.12 -11.59
C VAL A 242 -10.33 0.30 -12.16
N PRO A 243 -10.49 0.46 -13.48
CA PRO A 243 -10.77 1.76 -14.06
C PRO A 243 -12.05 2.39 -13.51
N VAL A 244 -12.07 3.72 -13.41
CA VAL A 244 -13.20 4.49 -12.88
C VAL A 244 -13.86 5.30 -13.99
N TRP A 245 -15.19 5.26 -14.02
CA TRP A 245 -16.01 5.99 -14.97
C TRP A 245 -16.05 7.48 -14.65
N ASN A 246 -16.01 8.32 -15.69
CA ASN A 246 -16.46 9.71 -15.55
C ASN A 246 -18.00 9.77 -15.48
N GLY A 247 -18.55 10.94 -15.16
CA GLY A 247 -19.99 11.09 -14.85
C GLY A 247 -20.95 10.76 -15.99
N ASP A 248 -20.53 10.92 -17.25
CA ASP A 248 -21.36 10.62 -18.44
C ASP A 248 -21.14 9.22 -19.02
N GLY A 249 -20.20 8.44 -18.46
CA GLY A 249 -19.90 7.09 -18.90
C GLY A 249 -19.12 7.00 -20.22
N THR A 250 -18.56 8.10 -20.73
CA THR A 250 -17.78 8.08 -22.00
C THR A 250 -16.30 7.80 -21.81
N LYS A 251 -15.78 7.92 -20.57
CA LYS A 251 -14.35 7.80 -20.27
C LYS A 251 -14.08 6.91 -19.06
N LEU A 252 -12.92 6.25 -19.10
CA LEU A 252 -12.38 5.47 -17.99
C LEU A 252 -10.99 5.98 -17.62
N ALA A 253 -10.76 6.31 -16.36
CA ALA A 253 -9.43 6.66 -15.83
C ALA A 253 -8.84 5.50 -15.03
N PHE A 254 -7.54 5.27 -15.16
CA PHE A 254 -6.82 4.27 -14.38
C PHE A 254 -5.32 4.57 -14.31
N ALA A 255 -4.71 4.28 -13.16
CA ALA A 255 -3.25 4.25 -13.06
C ALA A 255 -2.74 2.90 -13.59
N ALA A 256 -1.68 2.89 -14.39
CA ALA A 256 -1.10 1.70 -14.98
C ALA A 256 0.35 1.48 -14.56
N HIS A 257 0.79 0.21 -14.60
CA HIS A 257 2.16 -0.16 -14.29
C HIS A 257 3.14 0.33 -15.38
N ASP A 258 4.11 1.14 -14.96
CA ASP A 258 5.27 1.53 -15.78
C ASP A 258 6.50 1.57 -14.85
N TRP A 259 6.91 0.40 -14.34
CA TRP A 259 7.93 0.31 -13.30
C TRP A 259 9.19 1.09 -13.73
N PRO A 260 9.74 1.95 -12.85
CA PRO A 260 9.51 2.00 -11.41
C PRO A 260 8.37 2.90 -10.93
N VAL A 261 7.57 3.46 -11.83
CA VAL A 261 6.45 4.36 -11.50
C VAL A 261 5.10 3.77 -11.91
N THR A 262 4.05 4.57 -11.74
CA THR A 262 2.74 4.35 -12.35
C THR A 262 2.28 5.64 -12.99
N ARG A 263 1.63 5.52 -14.13
CA ARG A 263 1.13 6.66 -14.90
C ARG A 263 -0.37 6.60 -14.97
N LEU A 264 -1.02 7.77 -14.91
CA LEU A 264 -2.46 7.86 -15.07
C LEU A 264 -2.80 7.90 -16.55
N HIS A 265 -3.77 7.09 -16.95
CA HIS A 265 -4.32 7.08 -18.31
C HIS A 265 -5.82 7.33 -18.28
N VAL A 266 -6.33 7.93 -19.35
CA VAL A 266 -7.76 8.09 -19.62
C VAL A 266 -8.08 7.51 -20.99
N HIS A 267 -8.96 6.53 -21.01
CA HIS A 267 -9.50 5.90 -22.22
C HIS A 267 -10.83 6.56 -22.57
N ASP A 268 -10.91 7.21 -23.73
CA ASP A 268 -12.15 7.72 -24.32
C ASP A 268 -12.81 6.62 -25.17
N LEU A 269 -13.94 6.09 -24.69
CA LEU A 269 -14.56 4.90 -25.26
C LEU A 269 -15.16 5.14 -26.66
N PRO A 270 -15.87 6.25 -26.94
CA PRO A 270 -16.41 6.51 -28.27
C PRO A 270 -15.34 6.62 -29.35
N SER A 271 -14.23 7.32 -29.07
CA SER A 271 -13.13 7.49 -30.03
C SER A 271 -12.08 6.37 -29.97
N ARG A 272 -12.12 5.52 -28.94
CA ARG A 272 -11.09 4.52 -28.61
C ARG A 272 -9.70 5.12 -28.45
N THR A 273 -9.64 6.35 -27.95
CA THR A 273 -8.38 7.08 -27.74
C THR A 273 -7.90 6.87 -26.32
N LEU A 274 -6.63 6.45 -26.18
CA LEU A 274 -5.96 6.38 -24.89
C LEU A 274 -5.03 7.58 -24.71
N THR A 275 -5.22 8.34 -23.64
CA THR A 275 -4.40 9.51 -23.28
C THR A 275 -3.64 9.23 -21.99
N GLU A 276 -2.31 9.38 -22.00
CA GLU A 276 -1.54 9.51 -20.76
C GLU A 276 -1.75 10.91 -20.18
N VAL A 277 -2.13 10.99 -18.91
CA VAL A 277 -2.36 12.26 -18.23
C VAL A 277 -1.02 12.89 -17.85
N PRO A 278 -0.75 14.15 -18.25
CA PRO A 278 0.45 14.86 -17.84
C PRO A 278 0.43 15.08 -16.32
N ALA A 279 1.47 14.59 -15.63
CA ALA A 279 1.61 14.68 -14.18
C ALA A 279 3.09 14.90 -13.80
N PRO A 280 3.37 15.44 -12.59
CA PRO A 280 4.71 15.46 -12.04
C PRO A 280 5.39 14.08 -12.07
N ALA A 281 6.71 14.07 -12.22
CA ALA A 281 7.48 12.83 -12.29
C ALA A 281 7.34 12.01 -10.99
N GLY A 282 6.73 10.83 -11.06
CA GLY A 282 6.47 10.03 -9.88
C GLY A 282 5.45 8.95 -10.16
N THR A 283 4.90 8.42 -9.08
CA THR A 283 3.93 7.34 -9.04
C THR A 283 2.53 7.92 -8.82
N CYS A 284 1.57 7.57 -9.68
CA CYS A 284 0.15 7.76 -9.42
C CYS A 284 -0.37 6.67 -8.46
N ALA A 285 -0.79 7.06 -7.26
CA ALA A 285 -1.31 6.13 -6.24
C ALA A 285 -2.84 6.19 -6.17
N GLU A 286 -3.42 5.05 -5.76
CA GLU A 286 -4.87 4.84 -5.60
C GLU A 286 -5.66 5.00 -6.91
N ALA A 287 -6.94 4.61 -6.87
CA ALA A 287 -7.85 4.88 -7.97
C ALA A 287 -8.13 6.40 -8.05
N PRO A 288 -8.14 6.98 -9.27
CA PRO A 288 -8.53 8.38 -9.44
C PRO A 288 -10.04 8.56 -9.16
N GLN A 289 -10.51 9.80 -9.09
CA GLN A 289 -11.92 10.13 -8.89
C GLN A 289 -12.36 11.22 -9.88
N TRP A 290 -13.58 11.12 -10.39
CA TRP A 290 -14.14 12.11 -11.30
C TRP A 290 -15.12 13.03 -10.59
N HIS A 291 -15.13 14.31 -10.98
CA HIS A 291 -16.20 15.24 -10.68
C HIS A 291 -16.43 16.14 -11.90
N GLY A 292 -17.62 16.04 -12.51
CA GLY A 292 -17.86 16.59 -13.84
C GLY A 292 -16.85 16.02 -14.84
N ASP A 293 -16.19 16.89 -15.60
CA ASP A 293 -15.12 16.53 -16.55
C ASP A 293 -13.72 16.53 -15.94
N ASP A 294 -13.59 16.80 -14.63
CA ASP A 294 -12.30 16.86 -13.97
C ASP A 294 -11.94 15.51 -13.32
N CYS A 295 -10.76 15.00 -13.64
CA CYS A 295 -10.16 13.81 -13.05
C CYS A 295 -9.18 14.23 -11.95
N TYR A 296 -9.42 13.74 -10.73
CA TYR A 296 -8.59 13.96 -9.56
C TYR A 296 -7.77 12.71 -9.27
N PHE A 297 -6.50 12.89 -8.95
CA PHE A 297 -5.60 11.77 -8.69
C PHE A 297 -4.49 12.17 -7.73
N ARG A 298 -3.92 11.16 -7.07
CA ARG A 298 -2.82 11.33 -6.13
C ARG A 298 -1.51 10.95 -6.80
N VAL A 299 -0.51 11.83 -6.70
CA VAL A 299 0.84 11.62 -7.24
C VAL A 299 1.87 11.84 -6.14
N LEU A 300 2.91 11.03 -6.14
CA LEU A 300 4.03 11.10 -5.21
C LEU A 300 5.33 10.76 -5.93
N GLY A 301 6.43 11.39 -5.54
CA GLY A 301 7.74 11.17 -6.13
C GLY A 301 8.82 11.03 -5.07
N PRO A 302 10.02 10.60 -5.47
CA PRO A 302 11.18 10.62 -4.58
C PRO A 302 11.52 12.05 -4.10
N ASP A 303 11.12 13.08 -4.83
CA ASP A 303 11.42 14.48 -4.53
C ASP A 303 10.22 15.31 -4.04
N HIS A 304 9.04 14.71 -3.92
CA HIS A 304 7.84 15.38 -3.41
C HIS A 304 6.89 14.39 -2.73
N PRO A 305 6.27 14.80 -1.61
CA PRO A 305 5.35 13.93 -0.92
C PRO A 305 4.03 13.77 -1.68
N PRO A 306 3.19 12.81 -1.27
CA PRO A 306 1.87 12.62 -1.86
C PRO A 306 1.03 13.89 -1.93
N ALA A 307 0.56 14.23 -3.13
CA ALA A 307 -0.24 15.40 -3.41
C ALA A 307 -1.40 15.07 -4.35
N VAL A 308 -2.50 15.80 -4.21
CA VAL A 308 -3.67 15.67 -5.09
C VAL A 308 -3.52 16.64 -6.26
N ARG A 309 -3.78 16.13 -7.46
CA ARG A 309 -3.82 16.87 -8.72
C ARG A 309 -5.19 16.77 -9.35
N ARG A 310 -5.51 17.75 -10.18
CA ARG A 310 -6.72 17.80 -11.00
C ARG A 310 -6.33 17.99 -12.46
N TRP A 311 -6.83 17.13 -13.33
CA TRP A 311 -6.65 17.23 -14.78
C TRP A 311 -8.00 17.22 -15.49
N ARG A 312 -8.11 18.00 -16.55
CA ARG A 312 -9.26 18.02 -17.45
C ARG A 312 -8.83 17.49 -18.82
N PRO A 313 -9.62 16.63 -19.50
CA PRO A 313 -9.34 16.20 -20.84
C PRO A 313 -9.00 17.35 -21.80
N GLY A 314 -7.89 17.19 -22.52
CA GLY A 314 -7.34 18.21 -23.42
C GLY A 314 -6.40 19.23 -22.76
N ALA A 315 -6.30 19.27 -21.44
CA ALA A 315 -5.32 20.10 -20.76
C ALA A 315 -3.90 19.53 -20.89
N THR A 316 -2.92 20.41 -21.06
CA THR A 316 -1.50 20.04 -21.21
C THR A 316 -0.78 19.75 -19.90
N ASP A 317 -1.41 20.05 -18.76
CA ASP A 317 -0.84 19.83 -17.42
C ASP A 317 -1.95 19.59 -16.38
N ALA A 318 -1.60 18.93 -15.27
CA ALA A 318 -2.47 18.70 -14.13
C ALA A 318 -2.22 19.73 -13.01
N LEU A 319 -3.27 20.44 -12.62
CA LEU A 319 -3.19 21.52 -11.64
C LEU A 319 -3.11 20.98 -10.21
N PRO A 320 -2.37 21.65 -9.30
CA PRO A 320 -2.34 21.30 -7.88
C PRO A 320 -3.71 21.51 -7.23
N VAL A 321 -4.11 20.56 -6.38
CA VAL A 321 -5.28 20.69 -5.51
C VAL A 321 -4.83 20.90 -4.07
N THR A 322 -3.89 20.07 -3.59
CA THR A 322 -3.22 20.29 -2.30
C THR A 322 -1.97 21.15 -2.48
N PRO A 323 -1.47 21.80 -1.40
CA PRO A 323 -0.24 22.56 -1.47
C PRO A 323 0.93 21.76 -2.05
N PRO A 324 1.66 22.33 -3.01
CA PRO A 324 2.88 21.69 -3.50
C PRO A 324 3.93 21.71 -2.39
N ALA A 325 4.55 20.56 -2.16
CA ALA A 325 5.75 20.46 -1.38
C ALA A 325 6.81 19.75 -2.23
N THR A 326 8.03 20.24 -2.20
CA THR A 326 9.17 19.59 -2.84
C THR A 326 10.33 19.56 -1.86
N VAL A 327 11.15 18.52 -1.89
CA VAL A 327 12.47 18.62 -1.28
C VAL A 327 13.33 19.56 -2.12
N SER A 328 14.23 20.26 -1.46
CA SER A 328 15.11 21.25 -2.09
C SER A 328 16.10 20.67 -3.10
N ARG A 329 16.23 19.33 -3.17
CA ARG A 329 17.18 18.64 -4.03
C ARG A 329 16.45 17.57 -4.86
N PRO A 330 16.54 17.59 -6.19
CA PRO A 330 16.01 16.53 -7.03
C PRO A 330 16.60 15.18 -6.64
N VAL A 331 15.75 14.15 -6.59
CA VAL A 331 16.14 12.78 -6.25
C VAL A 331 15.64 11.87 -7.35
N SER A 332 16.57 11.17 -8.01
CA SER A 332 16.22 10.20 -9.06
C SER A 332 17.10 8.97 -8.91
N PRO A 333 16.51 7.76 -8.84
CA PRO A 333 17.30 6.54 -8.78
C PRO A 333 17.84 6.15 -10.16
N SER A 334 18.94 5.41 -10.16
CA SER A 334 19.34 4.58 -11.30
C SER A 334 18.65 3.23 -11.20
N VAL A 335 18.11 2.75 -12.32
CA VAL A 335 17.66 1.35 -12.46
C VAL A 335 18.89 0.46 -12.66
N VAL A 336 19.13 -0.48 -11.76
CA VAL A 336 20.27 -1.39 -11.79
C VAL A 336 19.78 -2.82 -12.08
N ARG A 337 20.53 -3.54 -12.91
CA ARG A 337 20.30 -4.96 -13.22
C ARG A 337 21.32 -5.80 -12.44
N LEU A 338 20.82 -6.69 -11.59
CA LEU A 338 21.64 -7.53 -10.72
C LEU A 338 21.52 -8.98 -11.18
N PRO A 339 22.57 -9.56 -11.79
CA PRO A 339 22.51 -10.93 -12.29
C PRO A 339 22.33 -11.93 -11.15
N SER A 340 21.34 -12.82 -11.27
CA SER A 340 21.16 -13.98 -10.39
C SER A 340 21.97 -15.19 -10.87
N ARG A 341 22.19 -16.15 -9.97
CA ARG A 341 22.81 -17.45 -10.26
C ARG A 341 22.03 -18.31 -11.24
N GLU A 342 20.72 -18.04 -11.39
CA GLU A 342 19.80 -18.78 -12.26
C GLU A 342 19.65 -18.13 -13.65
N GLY A 343 20.42 -17.07 -13.95
CA GLY A 343 20.51 -16.50 -15.29
C GLY A 343 19.42 -15.48 -15.65
N PHE A 344 18.64 -15.02 -14.66
CA PHE A 344 17.75 -13.86 -14.82
C PHE A 344 18.29 -12.63 -14.06
N ASP A 345 17.86 -11.43 -14.45
CA ASP A 345 18.21 -10.19 -13.77
C ASP A 345 17.18 -9.83 -12.68
N LEU A 346 17.68 -9.48 -11.50
CA LEU A 346 16.94 -8.84 -10.43
C LEU A 346 17.04 -7.31 -10.58
N PRO A 347 15.93 -6.58 -10.71
CA PRO A 347 15.96 -5.13 -10.77
C PRO A 347 16.15 -4.50 -9.38
N ALA A 348 16.81 -3.35 -9.35
CA ALA A 348 16.89 -2.51 -8.16
C ALA A 348 16.86 -1.02 -8.52
N LEU A 349 16.44 -0.19 -7.56
CA LEU A 349 16.57 1.26 -7.64
C LEU A 349 17.70 1.72 -6.73
N ALA A 350 18.79 2.24 -7.29
CA ALA A 350 19.93 2.74 -6.55
C ALA A 350 19.90 4.27 -6.46
N TYR A 351 19.89 4.79 -5.24
CA TYR A 351 19.89 6.21 -4.93
C TYR A 351 21.23 6.63 -4.35
N GLU A 352 21.87 7.61 -4.99
CA GLU A 352 23.17 8.11 -4.58
C GLU A 352 23.08 9.06 -3.38
N PRO A 353 24.00 8.95 -2.40
CA PRO A 353 24.02 9.83 -1.24
C PRO A 353 24.33 11.28 -1.63
N TRP A 354 23.90 12.22 -0.80
CA TRP A 354 24.04 13.65 -1.06
C TRP A 354 25.38 14.24 -0.67
N ILE A 355 26.08 13.52 0.20
CA ILE A 355 27.41 13.79 0.74
C ILE A 355 28.28 12.53 0.52
N PRO A 356 29.60 12.57 0.79
CA PRO A 356 30.47 11.42 0.55
C PRO A 356 29.95 10.11 1.17
N ASP A 357 30.08 9.03 0.39
CA ASP A 357 29.55 7.70 0.68
C ASP A 357 30.12 7.10 1.98
N ARG A 358 29.22 6.68 2.86
CA ARG A 358 29.50 6.05 4.15
C ARG A 358 29.13 4.57 4.19
N GLY A 359 28.57 4.02 3.11
CA GLY A 359 28.10 2.65 3.04
C GLY A 359 26.74 2.53 2.36
N THR A 360 26.31 1.29 2.14
CA THR A 360 25.11 0.97 1.36
C THR A 360 24.06 0.30 2.24
N VAL A 361 22.83 0.80 2.19
CA VAL A 361 21.64 0.20 2.80
C VAL A 361 20.81 -0.44 1.69
N VAL A 362 20.67 -1.78 1.73
CA VAL A 362 19.84 -2.53 0.79
C VAL A 362 18.48 -2.78 1.43
N MET A 363 17.42 -2.17 0.90
CA MET A 363 16.07 -2.23 1.45
C MET A 363 15.20 -3.25 0.71
N LEU A 364 14.52 -4.11 1.47
CA LEU A 364 13.56 -5.12 1.01
C LEU A 364 12.15 -4.73 1.41
N HIS A 365 11.21 -4.77 0.45
CA HIS A 365 9.82 -4.43 0.70
C HIS A 365 9.08 -5.53 1.49
N GLY A 366 7.91 -5.19 2.03
CA GLY A 366 7.00 -6.16 2.67
C GLY A 366 6.09 -6.92 1.70
N GLY A 367 5.23 -7.78 2.25
CA GLY A 367 4.52 -8.83 1.50
C GLY A 367 5.47 -9.96 1.05
N PRO A 368 5.01 -11.01 0.38
CA PRO A 368 5.81 -11.53 -0.73
C PRO A 368 5.31 -10.97 -2.06
N ALA A 369 4.05 -10.50 -2.11
CA ALA A 369 3.41 -9.92 -3.28
C ALA A 369 3.34 -8.38 -3.17
N SER A 370 4.47 -7.71 -3.42
CA SER A 370 4.56 -6.25 -3.54
C SER A 370 5.67 -5.88 -4.52
N CYS A 371 5.99 -4.60 -4.63
CA CYS A 371 7.17 -4.10 -5.32
C CYS A 371 7.58 -2.74 -4.76
N TRP A 372 8.84 -2.37 -4.96
CA TRP A 372 9.25 -0.98 -4.83
C TRP A 372 8.70 -0.14 -5.98
N ARG A 373 8.46 1.14 -5.68
CA ARG A 373 8.17 2.16 -6.67
C ARG A 373 9.07 3.36 -6.39
N ASN A 374 9.38 4.12 -7.44
CA ASN A 374 10.03 5.42 -7.30
C ASN A 374 9.00 6.43 -6.78
N GLY A 375 8.89 6.49 -5.45
CA GLY A 375 7.90 7.30 -4.75
C GLY A 375 8.48 7.91 -3.47
N TRP A 376 7.60 8.52 -2.69
CA TRP A 376 7.95 9.21 -1.44
C TRP A 376 8.36 8.22 -0.35
N ASN A 377 9.62 8.31 0.10
CA ASN A 377 10.13 7.57 1.25
C ASN A 377 11.02 8.50 2.09
N PRO A 378 10.51 9.11 3.16
CA PRO A 378 11.25 10.12 3.90
C PRO A 378 12.43 9.54 4.69
N VAL A 379 12.38 8.25 5.08
CA VAL A 379 13.51 7.55 5.72
C VAL A 379 14.65 7.38 4.72
N LEU A 380 14.36 6.98 3.49
CA LEU A 380 15.35 6.91 2.42
C LEU A 380 16.03 8.27 2.20
N LEU A 381 15.25 9.35 2.08
CA LEU A 381 15.78 10.69 1.86
C LEU A 381 16.69 11.16 2.98
N ASP A 382 16.34 10.83 4.22
CA ASP A 382 17.15 11.12 5.38
C ASP A 382 18.49 10.35 5.38
N LEU A 383 18.47 9.07 5.01
CA LEU A 383 19.68 8.25 4.85
C LEU A 383 20.60 8.79 3.74
N LEU A 384 20.04 9.23 2.60
CA LEU A 384 20.81 9.88 1.53
C LEU A 384 21.50 11.16 2.03
N GLY A 385 20.78 11.98 2.81
CA GLY A 385 21.32 13.18 3.43
C GLY A 385 22.40 12.90 4.47
N ALA A 386 22.35 11.73 5.11
CA ALA A 386 23.36 11.26 6.07
C ALA A 386 24.59 10.60 5.42
N GLY A 387 24.60 10.44 4.10
CA GLY A 387 25.74 9.90 3.34
C GLY A 387 25.67 8.42 3.01
N TYR A 388 24.52 7.77 3.20
CA TYR A 388 24.35 6.35 2.87
C TYR A 388 23.70 6.19 1.50
N ARG A 389 24.27 5.33 0.65
CA ARG A 389 23.58 4.88 -0.58
C ARG A 389 22.40 4.01 -0.19
N VAL A 390 21.26 4.18 -0.85
CA VAL A 390 20.08 3.34 -0.62
C VAL A 390 19.76 2.57 -1.89
N VAL A 391 19.64 1.25 -1.78
CA VAL A 391 19.27 0.35 -2.87
C VAL A 391 17.95 -0.31 -2.53
N LEU A 392 16.89 0.02 -3.25
CA LEU A 392 15.61 -0.66 -3.15
C LEU A 392 15.67 -1.91 -4.04
N LEU A 393 15.82 -3.08 -3.41
CA LEU A 393 16.01 -4.35 -4.10
C LEU A 393 14.68 -5.06 -4.31
N GLU A 394 14.43 -5.48 -5.55
CA GLU A 394 13.33 -6.38 -5.90
C GLU A 394 13.88 -7.82 -5.92
N THR A 395 13.16 -8.76 -5.31
CA THR A 395 13.46 -10.19 -5.38
C THR A 395 12.52 -10.89 -6.35
N ARG A 396 12.71 -12.19 -6.57
CA ARG A 396 11.67 -12.98 -7.24
C ARG A 396 10.35 -12.92 -6.46
N GLY A 397 9.22 -13.05 -7.16
CA GLY A 397 7.87 -12.88 -6.57
C GLY A 397 7.31 -11.46 -6.58
N THR A 398 8.14 -10.46 -6.89
CA THR A 398 7.72 -9.06 -7.03
C THR A 398 6.58 -8.89 -8.05
N THR A 399 5.63 -8.00 -7.75
CA THR A 399 4.34 -7.91 -8.47
C THR A 399 4.29 -6.90 -9.62
N PHE A 400 5.36 -6.15 -9.90
CA PHE A 400 5.34 -5.21 -11.02
C PHE A 400 5.42 -5.96 -12.37
N THR A 401 5.04 -5.28 -13.45
CA THR A 401 5.10 -5.81 -14.82
C THR A 401 6.27 -5.22 -15.62
N GLY A 402 6.74 -5.92 -16.64
CA GLY A 402 7.76 -5.40 -17.57
C GLY A 402 9.18 -5.92 -17.33
N TRP A 403 9.40 -6.75 -16.30
CA TRP A 403 10.64 -7.52 -16.14
C TRP A 403 10.37 -9.01 -16.04
N PRO A 404 11.26 -9.86 -16.62
CA PRO A 404 11.09 -11.31 -16.63
C PRO A 404 11.53 -11.97 -15.32
N VAL A 405 11.15 -11.40 -14.18
CA VAL A 405 11.47 -11.97 -12.86
C VAL A 405 10.53 -13.17 -12.59
N PRO A 406 11.03 -14.33 -12.13
CA PRO A 406 10.19 -15.49 -11.86
C PRO A 406 9.30 -15.28 -10.62
N PRO A 407 8.16 -15.99 -10.51
CA PRO A 407 7.41 -16.06 -9.27
C PRO A 407 8.15 -16.90 -8.22
N VAL A 408 7.88 -16.68 -6.93
CA VAL A 408 8.32 -17.58 -5.85
C VAL A 408 7.37 -18.78 -5.77
N PRO A 409 7.87 -20.03 -5.83
CA PRO A 409 7.06 -21.20 -5.49
C PRO A 409 6.66 -21.14 -4.02
N VAL A 410 5.39 -21.41 -3.69
CA VAL A 410 4.89 -21.33 -2.30
C VAL A 410 5.73 -22.18 -1.33
N THR A 411 6.22 -23.34 -1.79
CA THR A 411 7.05 -24.26 -1.01
C THR A 411 8.48 -23.77 -0.76
N GLU A 412 8.90 -22.69 -1.42
CA GLU A 412 10.27 -22.18 -1.37
C GLU A 412 10.32 -20.71 -0.91
N HIS A 413 9.21 -20.17 -0.40
CA HIS A 413 9.19 -18.86 0.25
C HIS A 413 10.24 -18.78 1.33
N GLY A 414 10.91 -17.63 1.43
CA GLY A 414 11.94 -17.41 2.43
C GLY A 414 13.29 -18.05 2.11
N VAL A 415 13.37 -18.95 1.13
CA VAL A 415 14.63 -19.57 0.72
C VAL A 415 15.12 -18.91 -0.55
N ARG A 416 14.29 -18.85 -1.59
CA ARG A 416 14.71 -18.30 -2.89
C ARG A 416 14.90 -16.80 -2.87
N GLU A 417 14.07 -16.07 -2.13
CA GLU A 417 14.27 -14.63 -1.94
C GLU A 417 15.60 -14.34 -1.22
N VAL A 418 16.04 -15.22 -0.30
CA VAL A 418 17.34 -15.08 0.38
C VAL A 418 18.51 -15.33 -0.58
N GLU A 419 18.39 -16.28 -1.51
CA GLU A 419 19.38 -16.50 -2.58
C GLU A 419 19.48 -15.29 -3.51
N ASP A 420 18.34 -14.68 -3.86
CA ASP A 420 18.28 -13.46 -4.67
C ASP A 420 19.00 -12.29 -3.99
N VAL A 421 18.85 -12.14 -2.66
CA VAL A 421 19.58 -11.13 -1.89
C VAL A 421 21.07 -11.39 -1.92
N ALA A 422 21.51 -12.63 -1.75
CA ALA A 422 22.93 -12.98 -1.79
C ALA A 422 23.55 -12.66 -3.17
N ASP A 423 22.87 -13.02 -4.25
CA ASP A 423 23.33 -12.73 -5.62
C ASP A 423 23.37 -11.22 -5.89
N SER A 424 22.37 -10.50 -5.39
CA SER A 424 22.26 -9.05 -5.50
C SER A 424 23.37 -8.32 -4.74
N VAL A 425 23.67 -8.73 -3.50
CA VAL A 425 24.80 -8.17 -2.72
C VAL A 425 26.12 -8.39 -3.46
N ALA A 426 26.36 -9.60 -3.96
CA ALA A 426 27.56 -9.90 -4.73
C ALA A 426 27.65 -9.05 -6.02
N ALA A 427 26.53 -8.85 -6.71
CA ALA A 427 26.46 -8.01 -7.90
C ALA A 427 26.72 -6.52 -7.59
N LEU A 428 26.11 -6.00 -6.53
CA LEU A 428 26.32 -4.62 -6.08
C LEU A 428 27.79 -4.34 -5.73
N ILE A 429 28.47 -5.30 -5.09
CA ILE A 429 29.91 -5.20 -4.82
C ILE A 429 30.71 -5.16 -6.12
N ARG A 430 30.43 -6.07 -7.07
CA ARG A 430 31.13 -6.09 -8.38
C ARG A 430 30.93 -4.80 -9.18
N LEU A 431 29.75 -4.19 -9.06
CA LEU A 431 29.40 -2.92 -9.72
C LEU A 431 29.97 -1.69 -9.00
N GLY A 432 30.61 -1.86 -7.83
CA GLY A 432 31.13 -0.75 -7.03
C GLY A 432 30.04 0.07 -6.31
N LEU A 433 28.82 -0.45 -6.25
CA LEU A 433 27.69 0.18 -5.55
C LEU A 433 27.60 -0.21 -4.07
N ALA A 434 28.41 -1.18 -3.63
CA ALA A 434 28.53 -1.61 -2.25
C ALA A 434 29.96 -2.07 -1.95
N GLN A 435 30.36 -2.03 -0.68
CA GLN A 435 31.68 -2.48 -0.23
C GLN A 435 31.53 -3.52 0.88
N PRO A 436 32.26 -4.66 0.84
CA PRO A 436 32.22 -5.64 1.93
C PRO A 436 32.50 -5.01 3.30
N GLY A 437 31.72 -5.37 4.31
CA GLY A 437 31.81 -4.79 5.66
C GLY A 437 31.19 -3.39 5.77
N ARG A 438 30.63 -2.85 4.69
CA ARG A 438 29.91 -1.56 4.67
C ARG A 438 28.51 -1.67 4.08
N ILE A 439 27.86 -2.81 4.31
CA ILE A 439 26.51 -3.13 3.83
C ILE A 439 25.60 -3.36 5.03
N VAL A 440 24.44 -2.70 5.04
CA VAL A 440 23.33 -3.05 5.93
C VAL A 440 22.15 -3.53 5.12
N LEU A 441 21.59 -4.67 5.51
CA LEU A 441 20.32 -5.15 4.97
C LEU A 441 19.19 -4.55 5.81
N ALA A 442 18.20 -3.95 5.17
CA ALA A 442 17.03 -3.40 5.82
C ALA A 442 15.77 -4.04 5.22
N GLY A 443 14.79 -4.37 6.05
CA GLY A 443 13.58 -5.00 5.56
C GLY A 443 12.34 -4.62 6.34
N HIS A 444 11.20 -4.67 5.66
CA HIS A 444 9.89 -4.45 6.23
C HIS A 444 9.02 -5.70 6.20
N SER A 445 8.36 -6.06 7.31
CA SER A 445 7.48 -7.22 7.38
C SER A 445 8.19 -8.50 6.92
N HIS A 446 7.66 -9.24 5.94
CA HIS A 446 8.36 -10.37 5.32
C HIS A 446 9.76 -10.00 4.76
N GLY A 447 9.97 -8.80 4.24
CA GLY A 447 11.30 -8.33 3.83
C GLY A 447 12.29 -8.25 5.00
N ALA A 448 11.82 -8.02 6.23
CA ALA A 448 12.66 -8.05 7.43
C ALA A 448 13.16 -9.47 7.73
N PHE A 449 12.28 -10.46 7.55
CA PHE A 449 12.63 -11.87 7.64
C PHE A 449 13.68 -12.27 6.59
N ILE A 450 13.49 -11.85 5.33
CA ILE A 450 14.48 -12.10 4.26
C ILE A 450 15.81 -11.42 4.56
N ALA A 451 15.81 -10.15 4.98
CA ALA A 451 17.02 -9.39 5.34
C ALA A 451 17.81 -10.09 6.45
N TYR A 452 17.12 -10.47 7.54
CA TYR A 452 17.72 -11.17 8.66
C TYR A 452 18.31 -12.51 8.22
N ARG A 453 17.55 -13.33 7.49
CA ARG A 453 18.02 -14.65 7.06
C ARG A 453 19.21 -14.57 6.10
N ALA A 454 19.19 -13.64 5.14
CA ALA A 454 20.32 -13.43 4.25
C ALA A 454 21.59 -13.03 5.01
N SER A 455 21.47 -12.20 6.04
CA SER A 455 22.63 -11.76 6.84
C SER A 455 23.40 -12.91 7.51
N LEU A 456 22.71 -14.01 7.83
CA LEU A 456 23.33 -15.19 8.47
C LEU A 456 24.34 -15.88 7.54
N ALA A 457 24.18 -15.75 6.22
CA ALA A 457 25.05 -16.35 5.22
C ALA A 457 26.04 -15.36 4.58
N LEU A 458 25.91 -14.06 4.84
CA LEU A 458 26.65 -13.00 4.14
C LEU A 458 27.66 -12.31 5.07
N PRO A 459 28.95 -12.69 5.08
CA PRO A 459 29.99 -12.01 5.87
C PRO A 459 30.25 -10.55 5.45
N GLU A 460 29.79 -10.13 4.27
CA GLU A 460 29.91 -8.77 3.77
C GLU A 460 28.93 -7.79 4.46
N VAL A 461 27.91 -8.31 5.15
CA VAL A 461 26.89 -7.52 5.85
C VAL A 461 27.33 -7.18 7.26
N ALA A 462 27.34 -5.88 7.57
CA ALA A 462 27.79 -5.33 8.85
C ALA A 462 26.66 -5.14 9.87
N GLY A 463 25.40 -5.18 9.44
CA GLY A 463 24.24 -5.06 10.32
C GLY A 463 22.92 -5.28 9.60
N VAL A 464 21.85 -5.44 10.36
CA VAL A 464 20.47 -5.59 9.85
C VAL A 464 19.51 -4.61 10.51
N ILE A 465 18.62 -4.00 9.73
CA ILE A 465 17.49 -3.22 10.23
C ILE A 465 16.19 -3.98 9.89
N THR A 466 15.44 -4.35 10.91
CA THR A 466 14.14 -5.03 10.78
C THR A 466 13.03 -4.08 11.16
N THR A 467 11.98 -3.99 10.35
CA THR A 467 10.81 -3.16 10.66
C THR A 467 9.54 -4.00 10.57
N SER A 468 8.73 -4.00 11.64
CA SER A 468 7.46 -4.76 11.71
C SER A 468 7.60 -6.25 11.31
N GLY A 469 8.75 -6.86 11.60
CA GLY A 469 9.16 -8.15 11.07
C GLY A 469 8.89 -9.34 12.00
N TYR A 470 8.83 -10.54 11.42
CA TYR A 470 8.86 -11.80 12.17
C TYR A 470 10.18 -12.53 11.91
N LEU A 471 10.93 -12.87 12.95
CA LEU A 471 12.27 -13.47 12.81
C LEU A 471 12.31 -14.97 13.16
N HIS A 472 11.22 -15.50 13.74
CA HIS A 472 11.14 -16.87 14.27
C HIS A 472 9.80 -17.52 13.90
N PRO A 473 9.71 -18.86 13.75
CA PRO A 473 8.43 -19.56 13.64
C PRO A 473 7.48 -19.40 14.85
N ALA A 474 7.92 -18.78 15.95
CA ALA A 474 7.06 -18.51 17.11
C ALA A 474 5.89 -17.58 16.74
N VAL A 475 6.04 -16.77 15.68
CA VAL A 475 4.94 -15.99 15.10
C VAL A 475 3.71 -16.84 14.78
N LEU A 476 3.89 -18.11 14.41
CA LEU A 476 2.79 -19.02 14.06
C LEU A 476 1.89 -19.39 15.24
N ALA A 477 2.41 -19.27 16.47
CA ALA A 477 1.65 -19.47 17.70
C ALA A 477 1.10 -18.15 18.26
N GLY A 478 1.39 -17.02 17.60
CA GLY A 478 1.00 -15.68 18.03
C GLY A 478 -0.47 -15.36 17.72
N SER A 479 -0.84 -14.11 18.01
CA SER A 479 -2.19 -13.58 17.81
C SER A 479 -2.36 -12.72 16.56
N GLY A 480 -1.32 -12.67 15.72
CA GLY A 480 -1.24 -11.83 14.53
C GLY A 480 -2.18 -12.21 13.40
N ASP A 481 -1.99 -11.55 12.26
CA ASP A 481 -2.86 -11.74 11.10
C ASP A 481 -2.72 -13.18 10.54
N PRO A 482 -3.83 -13.93 10.40
CA PRO A 482 -3.81 -15.27 9.82
C PRO A 482 -3.17 -15.37 8.43
N GLU A 483 -3.23 -14.32 7.61
CA GLU A 483 -2.54 -14.29 6.32
C GLU A 483 -1.02 -14.21 6.51
N VAL A 484 -0.55 -13.38 7.43
CA VAL A 484 0.87 -13.33 7.81
C VAL A 484 1.33 -14.69 8.32
N HIS A 485 0.53 -15.37 9.14
CA HIS A 485 0.84 -16.72 9.60
C HIS A 485 0.90 -17.73 8.43
N ARG A 486 0.06 -17.59 7.41
CA ARG A 486 0.13 -18.46 6.22
C ARG A 486 1.43 -18.26 5.45
N PHE A 487 1.84 -17.01 5.21
CA PHE A 487 3.10 -16.71 4.53
C PHE A 487 4.30 -17.15 5.37
N ALA A 488 4.28 -16.88 6.68
CA ALA A 488 5.30 -17.34 7.60
C ALA A 488 5.38 -18.88 7.63
N ALA A 489 4.26 -19.59 7.65
CA ALA A 489 4.24 -21.06 7.65
C ALA A 489 4.87 -21.63 6.39
N ALA A 490 4.62 -21.01 5.23
CA ALA A 490 5.31 -21.36 3.98
C ALA A 490 6.82 -21.06 4.08
N ALA A 491 7.19 -19.92 4.65
CA ALA A 491 8.57 -19.49 4.80
C ALA A 491 9.41 -20.34 5.78
N PHE A 492 8.75 -20.94 6.77
CA PHE A 492 9.34 -21.84 7.77
C PHE A 492 9.07 -23.33 7.48
N ALA A 493 8.48 -23.67 6.32
CA ALA A 493 8.21 -25.06 5.94
C ALA A 493 9.50 -25.86 5.69
N ASP A 494 10.60 -25.18 5.36
CA ASP A 494 11.92 -25.80 5.27
C ASP A 494 12.39 -26.27 6.66
N ARG A 495 12.65 -27.59 6.78
CA ARG A 495 13.08 -28.23 8.03
C ARG A 495 14.38 -27.67 8.60
N ALA A 496 15.23 -27.05 7.78
CA ALA A 496 16.43 -26.37 8.26
C ALA A 496 16.10 -25.16 9.17
N TRP A 497 14.88 -24.62 9.05
CA TRP A 497 14.43 -23.40 9.74
C TRP A 497 13.16 -23.61 10.57
N ALA A 498 12.58 -24.82 10.54
CA ALA A 498 11.52 -25.26 11.43
C ALA A 498 11.99 -25.52 12.88
N GLY A 499 13.11 -24.89 13.28
CA GLY A 499 13.80 -25.13 14.55
C GLY A 499 12.91 -24.93 15.77
N ASP A 500 13.41 -25.41 16.93
CA ASP A 500 12.71 -25.32 18.21
C ASP A 500 12.19 -23.88 18.45
N PRO A 501 10.87 -23.68 18.60
CA PRO A 501 10.26 -22.42 19.01
C PRO A 501 10.88 -21.77 20.25
N ALA A 502 11.68 -22.46 21.04
CA ALA A 502 12.39 -21.94 22.21
C ALA A 502 13.89 -21.69 22.01
N ALA A 503 14.45 -21.97 20.83
CA ALA A 503 15.88 -21.83 20.56
C ALA A 503 16.34 -20.36 20.54
N ALA A 504 17.63 -20.15 20.85
CA ALA A 504 18.30 -18.89 20.57
C ALA A 504 18.35 -18.64 19.05
N LEU A 505 18.14 -17.38 18.65
CA LEU A 505 18.24 -16.93 17.27
C LEU A 505 19.68 -16.53 16.98
N PRO A 506 20.34 -17.13 15.97
CA PRO A 506 21.71 -16.78 15.65
C PRO A 506 21.79 -15.35 15.11
N SER A 507 22.91 -14.68 15.38
CA SER A 507 23.26 -13.40 14.78
C SER A 507 24.74 -13.38 14.42
N ARG A 508 25.06 -12.84 13.24
CA ARG A 508 26.46 -12.60 12.80
C ARG A 508 26.87 -11.14 12.89
N CYS A 509 25.88 -10.27 12.99
CA CYS A 509 26.04 -8.84 13.04
C CYS A 509 24.95 -8.21 13.93
N PRO A 510 25.16 -6.98 14.41
CA PRO A 510 24.14 -6.22 15.13
C PRO A 510 22.80 -6.14 14.37
N VAL A 511 21.70 -6.08 15.12
CA VAL A 511 20.33 -5.98 14.57
C VAL A 511 19.59 -4.85 15.27
N LEU A 512 19.11 -3.87 14.50
CA LEU A 512 18.14 -2.90 14.95
C LEU A 512 16.74 -3.40 14.58
N SER A 513 15.84 -3.51 15.55
CA SER A 513 14.43 -3.80 15.31
C SER A 513 13.56 -2.62 15.70
N VAL A 514 12.71 -2.18 14.76
CA VAL A 514 11.79 -1.06 14.93
C VAL A 514 10.37 -1.55 14.71
N HIS A 515 9.48 -1.32 15.66
CA HIS A 515 8.16 -1.94 15.65
C HIS A 515 7.07 -0.97 16.10
N GLY A 516 5.91 -1.01 15.44
CA GLY A 516 4.73 -0.23 15.83
C GLY A 516 4.03 -0.89 17.02
N GLU A 517 3.75 -0.14 18.08
CA GLU A 517 3.07 -0.65 19.28
C GLU A 517 1.71 -1.31 18.98
N ARG A 518 1.00 -0.80 17.97
CA ARG A 518 -0.35 -1.23 17.59
C ARG A 518 -0.37 -2.11 16.35
N ASP A 519 0.78 -2.68 15.97
CA ASP A 519 0.86 -3.62 14.87
C ASP A 519 -0.04 -4.85 15.12
N LYS A 520 -0.97 -5.12 14.21
CA LYS A 520 -1.88 -6.28 14.26
C LYS A 520 -1.47 -7.40 13.30
N GLN A 521 -0.62 -7.10 12.34
CA GLN A 521 -0.10 -8.10 11.41
C GLN A 521 0.93 -8.96 12.11
N VAL A 522 1.87 -8.31 12.79
CA VAL A 522 2.86 -8.94 13.66
C VAL A 522 2.82 -8.21 15.02
N PRO A 523 2.07 -8.71 16.02
CA PRO A 523 1.96 -8.05 17.31
C PRO A 523 3.33 -7.73 17.93
N ALA A 524 3.48 -6.51 18.47
CA ALA A 524 4.77 -6.03 18.98
C ALA A 524 5.34 -6.92 20.09
N GLY A 525 4.48 -7.44 20.99
CA GLY A 525 4.90 -8.37 22.04
C GLY A 525 5.42 -9.70 21.50
N ASP A 526 4.80 -10.23 20.43
CA ASP A 526 5.27 -11.45 19.77
C ASP A 526 6.64 -11.19 19.12
N ALA A 527 6.79 -10.05 18.44
CA ALA A 527 8.05 -9.64 17.82
C ALA A 527 9.18 -9.39 18.84
N GLU A 528 8.89 -8.72 19.95
CA GLU A 528 9.84 -8.46 21.04
C GLU A 528 10.30 -9.77 21.68
N ALA A 529 9.38 -10.70 21.94
CA ALA A 529 9.71 -12.01 22.50
C ALA A 529 10.59 -12.85 21.57
N MET A 530 10.44 -12.71 20.25
CA MET A 530 11.35 -13.30 19.27
C MET A 530 12.71 -12.59 19.29
N PHE A 531 12.71 -11.25 19.25
CA PHE A 531 13.93 -10.44 19.23
C PHE A 531 14.82 -10.66 20.45
N ALA A 532 14.22 -10.82 21.64
CA ALA A 532 14.92 -11.11 22.89
C ALA A 532 15.72 -12.42 22.89
N ARG A 533 15.56 -13.26 21.86
CA ARG A 533 16.29 -14.53 21.69
C ARG A 533 17.53 -14.41 20.82
N LEU A 534 17.79 -13.25 20.21
CA LEU A 534 19.01 -13.03 19.44
C LEU A 534 20.23 -13.24 20.34
N ASP A 535 21.14 -14.11 19.90
CA ASP A 535 22.44 -14.28 20.55
C ASP A 535 23.40 -13.15 20.18
N GLY A 536 24.44 -12.95 20.99
CA GLY A 536 25.41 -11.89 20.76
C GLY A 536 25.04 -10.55 21.39
N ALA A 537 25.72 -9.48 20.97
CA ALA A 537 25.60 -8.14 21.55
C ALA A 537 25.47 -7.09 20.45
N GLY A 538 24.95 -5.92 20.81
CA GLY A 538 24.74 -4.80 19.87
C GLY A 538 23.37 -4.79 19.19
N HIS A 539 22.42 -5.62 19.64
CA HIS A 539 21.04 -5.57 19.19
C HIS A 539 20.26 -4.46 19.88
N GLU A 540 19.41 -3.77 19.13
CA GLU A 540 18.63 -2.63 19.60
C GLU A 540 17.15 -2.79 19.26
N TRP A 541 16.28 -2.50 20.22
CA TRP A 541 14.82 -2.54 20.06
C TRP A 541 14.24 -1.13 20.18
N VAL A 542 13.39 -0.74 19.22
CA VAL A 542 12.73 0.55 19.19
C VAL A 542 11.23 0.35 18.98
N LEU A 543 10.46 0.57 20.04
CA LEU A 543 9.00 0.57 19.98
C LEU A 543 8.47 1.98 19.63
N LEU A 544 7.69 2.08 18.55
CA LEU A 544 7.04 3.30 18.08
C LEU A 544 5.63 3.39 18.68
N ALA A 545 5.49 4.25 19.69
CA ALA A 545 4.25 4.41 20.43
C ALA A 545 3.09 4.86 19.53
N ASN A 546 1.95 4.21 19.69
CA ASN A 546 0.71 4.39 18.94
C ASN A 546 0.78 4.18 17.43
N ASP A 547 1.90 3.67 16.89
CA ASP A 547 2.01 3.39 15.46
C ASP A 547 1.59 1.96 15.12
N ASP A 548 1.26 1.75 13.86
CA ASP A 548 0.82 0.46 13.33
C ASP A 548 1.93 -0.23 12.52
N HIS A 549 1.55 -1.22 11.72
CA HIS A 549 2.46 -1.94 10.84
C HIS A 549 3.15 -1.03 9.81
N SER A 550 2.65 0.18 9.51
CA SER A 550 3.08 1.03 8.38
C SER A 550 3.79 2.34 8.75
N PHE A 551 3.92 2.69 10.03
CA PHE A 551 4.66 3.87 10.51
C PHE A 551 4.16 5.22 9.97
N ARG A 552 2.83 5.43 10.01
CA ARG A 552 2.17 6.61 9.41
C ARG A 552 2.30 7.88 10.25
N ILE A 553 2.72 7.76 11.51
CA ILE A 553 2.90 8.91 12.38
C ILE A 553 4.25 9.58 12.06
N ARG A 554 4.23 10.80 11.55
CA ARG A 554 5.47 11.46 11.07
C ARG A 554 6.55 11.60 12.14
N ARG A 555 6.19 11.84 13.41
CA ARG A 555 7.18 11.89 14.51
C ARG A 555 7.88 10.55 14.73
N ASN A 556 7.16 9.45 14.53
CA ASN A 556 7.69 8.10 14.68
C ASN A 556 8.55 7.72 13.47
N ALA A 557 8.16 8.16 12.25
CA ALA A 557 9.02 8.05 11.08
C ALA A 557 10.36 8.81 11.28
N ALA A 558 10.33 10.00 11.89
CA ALA A 558 11.54 10.74 12.26
C ALA A 558 12.38 10.01 13.33
N ARG A 559 11.73 9.40 14.33
CA ARG A 559 12.38 8.57 15.34
C ARG A 559 13.03 7.32 14.74
N TYR A 560 12.35 6.65 13.81
CA TYR A 560 12.91 5.53 13.06
C TYR A 560 14.15 5.98 12.28
N ALA A 561 14.05 7.04 11.49
CA ALA A 561 15.19 7.55 10.73
C ALA A 561 16.38 7.87 11.64
N ALA A 562 16.13 8.49 12.80
CA ALA A 562 17.18 8.77 13.79
C ALA A 562 17.85 7.50 14.33
N ALA A 563 17.06 6.51 14.77
CA ALA A 563 17.58 5.24 15.23
C ALA A 563 18.40 4.52 14.15
N ALA A 564 17.91 4.53 12.90
CA ALA A 564 18.61 3.94 11.77
C ALA A 564 19.96 4.63 11.52
N ARG A 565 20.03 5.97 11.51
CA ARG A 565 21.29 6.70 11.34
C ARG A 565 22.29 6.40 12.46
N ASP A 566 21.83 6.40 13.70
CA ASP A 566 22.70 6.13 14.85
C ASP A 566 23.26 4.71 14.80
N PHE A 567 22.42 3.73 14.44
CA PHE A 567 22.82 2.35 14.23
C PHE A 567 23.83 2.21 13.09
N LEU A 568 23.53 2.79 11.92
CA LEU A 568 24.42 2.79 10.75
C LEU A 568 25.77 3.43 11.07
N GLY A 569 25.76 4.54 11.81
CA GLY A 569 26.98 5.24 12.24
C GLY A 569 27.87 4.41 13.15
N ARG A 570 27.33 3.45 13.91
CA ARG A 570 28.10 2.52 14.73
C ARG A 570 28.60 1.32 13.93
N VAL A 571 27.75 0.70 13.13
CA VAL A 571 28.08 -0.59 12.48
C VAL A 571 28.90 -0.43 11.20
N LEU A 572 28.92 0.77 10.59
CA LEU A 572 29.69 1.06 9.37
C LEU A 572 30.93 1.96 9.63
N ALA A 573 31.24 2.24 10.89
CA ALA A 573 32.32 3.13 11.30
C ALA A 573 33.71 2.66 10.84
#